data_AF-A0A6L8T6R8-F1
#
_entry.id   AF-A0A6L8T6R8-F1
#
_cell.length_a   1.000
_cell.length_b   1.000
_cell.length_c   1.000
_cell.angle_alpha   90.00
_cell.angle_beta   90.00
_cell.angle_gamma   90.00
#
_symmetry.space_group_name_H-M   'P 1'
#
loop_
_entity.id
_entity.type
_entity.pdbx_description
1 polymer ?
#
loop_
_entity_poly.entity_id
_entity_poly.type
_entity_poly.pdbx_seq_one_letter_code
_entity_poly.pdbx_strand_id
1 'polypeptide(L)'
;MNRGSGTGYIPDKSNLMSSTLTMLDFFKDGEKAFSNFSAFLEANYDIRSSNTVRMTFATLCKWKLLYEVDFKTYALTDAGADLLKTHSEISLGRQIQNSTLYFGEILQELETEVLTGSALKQAANQKYSMSFKSSSDLSCRTQYLLGLSFIERSSKRYRITSQGRDFLQLLKEEGLLSECINKKPYKELELNNHINLELPNSFLKKCQKQKLLPEFVLHELMAYYADNELSLGIQVNKKRR
;
A
#
# COMPACT_ATOMS: atom_id res chain seq x y z
N MET A 1 -4.20 -0.57 6.86
CA MET A 1 -3.70 0.07 5.62
C MET A 1 -4.54 -0.39 4.42
N ASN A 2 -5.06 0.51 3.59
CA ASN A 2 -5.85 0.14 2.41
C ASN A 2 -4.94 0.02 1.17
N ARG A 3 -4.22 -1.10 1.04
CA ARG A 3 -3.35 -1.39 -0.12
C ARG A 3 -4.21 -1.84 -1.31
N GLY A 4 -3.98 -1.27 -2.49
CA GLY A 4 -4.72 -1.58 -3.71
C GLY A 4 -4.03 -2.62 -4.60
N SER A 5 -4.81 -3.32 -5.43
CA SER A 5 -4.33 -4.36 -6.36
C SER A 5 -3.66 -3.81 -7.63
N GLY A 6 -4.05 -2.64 -8.12
CA GLY A 6 -3.40 -2.01 -9.28
C GLY A 6 -2.02 -1.46 -8.93
N THR A 7 -1.03 -1.58 -9.80
CA THR A 7 0.33 -1.02 -9.56
C THR A 7 0.45 0.46 -9.83
N GLY A 8 -0.46 1.01 -10.64
CA GLY A 8 -0.25 2.32 -11.25
C GLY A 8 0.71 2.25 -12.43
N TYR A 9 1.11 3.41 -12.91
CA TYR A 9 2.02 3.60 -14.03
C TYR A 9 2.93 4.78 -13.74
N ILE A 10 4.23 4.58 -13.91
CA ILE A 10 5.23 5.65 -14.00
C ILE A 10 5.99 5.47 -15.32
N PRO A 11 6.25 6.56 -16.06
CA PRO A 11 7.18 6.57 -17.20
C PRO A 11 8.57 6.05 -16.82
N ASP A 12 9.27 5.42 -17.78
CA ASP A 12 10.62 4.87 -17.58
C ASP A 12 10.80 4.07 -16.26
N LYS A 13 10.05 2.97 -16.16
CA LYS A 13 10.06 2.08 -14.98
C LYS A 13 11.42 1.45 -14.69
N SER A 14 12.30 1.38 -15.71
CA SER A 14 13.69 0.92 -15.59
C SER A 14 14.53 1.84 -14.71
N ASN A 15 14.27 3.15 -14.76
CA ASN A 15 14.95 4.16 -13.97
C ASN A 15 13.98 4.81 -12.97
N LEU A 16 13.22 3.97 -12.24
CA LEU A 16 12.06 4.41 -11.46
C LEU A 16 12.37 5.58 -10.52
N MET A 17 13.48 5.54 -9.79
CA MET A 17 13.84 6.63 -8.88
C MET A 17 14.05 7.93 -9.65
N SER A 18 14.89 7.91 -10.69
CA SER A 18 15.19 9.10 -11.49
C SER A 18 13.94 9.68 -12.15
N SER A 19 13.07 8.84 -12.73
CA SER A 19 11.85 9.32 -13.39
C SER A 19 10.86 9.89 -12.37
N THR A 20 10.74 9.26 -11.20
CA THR A 20 9.93 9.77 -10.09
C THR A 20 10.46 11.12 -9.62
N LEU A 21 11.76 11.26 -9.35
CA LEU A 21 12.36 12.53 -8.92
C LEU A 21 12.17 13.64 -9.94
N THR A 22 12.38 13.38 -11.23
CA THR A 22 12.12 14.34 -12.31
C THR A 22 10.66 14.81 -12.31
N MET A 23 9.70 13.92 -12.05
CA MET A 23 8.29 14.29 -11.94
C MET A 23 8.00 15.07 -10.66
N LEU A 24 8.62 14.75 -9.53
CA LEU A 24 8.43 15.50 -8.28
C LEU A 24 9.07 16.89 -8.35
N ASP A 25 10.23 17.03 -9.00
CA ASP A 25 10.95 18.30 -9.17
C ASP A 25 10.08 19.32 -9.92
N PHE A 26 9.26 18.87 -10.87
CA PHE A 26 8.26 19.70 -11.54
C PHE A 26 7.25 20.37 -10.57
N PHE A 27 6.97 19.75 -9.42
CA PHE A 27 6.06 20.28 -8.40
C PHE A 27 6.78 21.00 -7.24
N LYS A 28 8.13 21.14 -7.28
CA LYS A 28 8.87 21.73 -6.15
C LYS A 28 8.53 23.20 -5.90
N ASP A 29 8.21 23.92 -6.97
CA ASP A 29 7.90 25.36 -6.94
C ASP A 29 6.38 25.60 -6.79
N GLY A 30 5.71 24.78 -5.98
CA GLY A 30 4.29 24.92 -5.63
C GLY A 30 3.32 24.18 -6.55
N GLU A 31 2.05 24.51 -6.39
CA GLU A 31 0.91 23.86 -7.05
C GLU A 31 1.00 23.88 -8.58
N LYS A 32 0.64 22.76 -9.23
CA LYS A 32 0.57 22.65 -10.68
C LYS A 32 -0.75 22.02 -11.13
N ALA A 33 -1.33 22.60 -12.18
CA ALA A 33 -2.52 22.06 -12.82
C ALA A 33 -2.21 20.83 -13.69
N PHE A 34 -3.22 19.98 -13.89
CA PHE A 34 -3.14 18.79 -14.74
C PHE A 34 -2.64 19.09 -16.17
N SER A 35 -3.07 20.20 -16.77
CA SER A 35 -2.65 20.64 -18.10
C SER A 35 -1.14 20.86 -18.17
N ASN A 36 -0.55 21.46 -17.13
CA ASN A 36 0.87 21.78 -17.09
C ASN A 36 1.69 20.49 -16.99
N PHE A 37 1.26 19.54 -16.16
CA PHE A 37 1.92 18.24 -16.08
C PHE A 37 1.74 17.40 -17.35
N SER A 38 0.59 17.53 -18.04
CA SER A 38 0.41 16.91 -19.36
C SER A 38 1.45 17.40 -20.35
N ALA A 39 1.65 18.73 -20.45
CA ALA A 39 2.67 19.32 -21.30
C ALA A 39 4.09 18.90 -20.90
N PHE A 40 4.36 18.81 -19.59
CA PHE A 40 5.63 18.31 -19.06
C PHE A 40 5.90 16.85 -19.47
N LEU A 41 4.92 15.95 -19.34
CA LEU A 41 5.08 14.55 -19.73
C LEU A 41 5.21 14.37 -21.25
N GLU A 42 4.56 15.20 -22.04
CA GLU A 42 4.77 15.23 -23.49
C GLU A 42 6.21 15.65 -23.83
N ALA A 43 6.72 16.72 -23.23
CA ALA A 43 8.06 17.23 -23.52
C ALA A 43 9.19 16.30 -23.06
N ASN A 44 9.03 15.61 -21.92
CA ASN A 44 10.10 14.82 -21.30
C ASN A 44 10.02 13.31 -21.59
N TYR A 45 8.84 12.81 -21.97
CA TYR A 45 8.61 11.38 -22.15
C TYR A 45 7.81 11.03 -23.44
N ASP A 46 7.48 12.01 -24.29
CA ASP A 46 6.62 11.88 -25.49
C ASP A 46 5.25 11.24 -25.19
N ILE A 47 4.71 11.49 -23.99
CA ILE A 47 3.41 10.97 -23.56
C ILE A 47 2.32 11.99 -23.87
N ARG A 48 1.54 11.73 -24.94
CA ARG A 48 0.44 12.60 -25.39
C ARG A 48 -0.95 12.12 -24.96
N SER A 49 -1.04 10.87 -24.50
CA SER A 49 -2.31 10.25 -24.11
C SER A 49 -2.80 10.78 -22.76
N SER A 50 -3.92 11.52 -22.76
CA SER A 50 -4.51 12.04 -21.51
C SER A 50 -4.79 10.95 -20.48
N ASN A 51 -5.11 9.73 -20.92
CA ASN A 51 -5.33 8.59 -20.02
C ASN A 51 -4.03 8.16 -19.35
N THR A 52 -2.91 8.15 -20.07
CA THR A 52 -1.60 7.81 -19.50
C THR A 52 -1.15 8.89 -18.51
N VAL A 53 -1.35 10.17 -18.85
CA VAL A 53 -1.09 11.30 -17.94
C VAL A 53 -1.90 11.16 -16.63
N ARG A 54 -3.20 10.84 -16.73
CA ARG A 54 -4.05 10.56 -15.55
C ARG A 54 -3.55 9.39 -14.74
N MET A 55 -3.11 8.30 -15.38
CA MET A 55 -2.55 7.14 -14.68
C MET A 55 -1.25 7.49 -13.95
N THR A 56 -0.35 8.27 -14.56
CA THR A 56 0.87 8.75 -13.91
C THR A 56 0.55 9.57 -12.66
N PHE A 57 -0.35 10.56 -12.79
CA PHE A 57 -0.81 11.36 -11.66
C PHE A 57 -1.42 10.52 -10.55
N ALA A 58 -2.40 9.68 -10.90
CA ALA A 58 -3.07 8.82 -9.94
C ALA A 58 -2.08 7.91 -9.20
N THR A 59 -0.99 7.52 -9.85
CA THR A 59 0.08 6.72 -9.25
C THR A 59 0.88 7.52 -8.24
N LEU A 60 1.31 8.74 -8.57
CA LEU A 60 2.02 9.63 -7.65
C LEU A 60 1.16 10.00 -6.42
N CYS A 61 -0.14 10.26 -6.62
CA CYS A 61 -1.08 10.49 -5.51
C CYS A 61 -1.31 9.21 -4.70
N LYS A 62 -1.43 8.05 -5.35
CA LYS A 62 -1.56 6.75 -4.68
C LYS A 62 -0.35 6.46 -3.79
N TRP A 63 0.85 6.81 -4.24
CA TRP A 63 2.09 6.69 -3.47
C TRP A 63 2.24 7.80 -2.43
N LYS A 64 1.24 8.66 -2.26
CA LYS A 64 1.24 9.79 -1.32
C LYS A 64 2.43 10.72 -1.51
N LEU A 65 2.93 10.84 -2.75
CA LEU A 65 3.99 11.78 -3.10
C LEU A 65 3.40 13.13 -3.54
N LEU A 66 2.17 13.09 -4.08
CA LEU A 66 1.37 14.26 -4.42
C LEU A 66 0.00 14.18 -3.73
N TYR A 67 -0.66 15.32 -3.60
CA TYR A 67 -2.06 15.42 -3.18
C TYR A 67 -2.81 16.46 -4.02
N GLU A 68 -4.13 16.29 -4.15
CA GLU A 68 -5.00 17.25 -4.84
C GLU A 68 -5.35 18.38 -3.87
N VAL A 69 -5.04 19.62 -4.26
CA VAL A 69 -5.31 20.83 -3.47
C VAL A 69 -6.67 21.42 -3.87
N ASP A 70 -6.96 21.42 -5.16
CA ASP A 70 -8.21 21.86 -5.77
C ASP A 70 -8.45 21.04 -7.06
N PHE A 71 -9.60 21.20 -7.70
CA PHE A 71 -9.97 20.46 -8.90
C PHE A 71 -8.86 20.48 -9.97
N LYS A 72 -8.22 19.32 -10.16
CA LYS A 72 -7.10 19.11 -11.10
C LYS A 72 -5.82 19.93 -10.80
N THR A 73 -5.65 20.38 -9.56
CA THR A 73 -4.46 21.09 -9.09
C THR A 73 -3.79 20.28 -7.99
N TYR A 74 -2.48 20.06 -8.11
CA TYR A 74 -1.74 19.15 -7.24
C TYR A 74 -0.47 19.78 -6.69
N ALA A 75 -0.06 19.34 -5.51
CA ALA A 75 1.18 19.75 -4.84
C ALA A 75 1.91 18.56 -4.22
N LEU A 76 3.19 18.76 -3.88
CA LEU A 76 4.01 17.80 -3.14
C LEU A 76 3.48 17.61 -1.72
N THR A 77 3.37 16.36 -1.29
CA THR A 77 3.26 16.05 0.14
C THR A 77 4.62 16.20 0.81
N ASP A 78 4.65 16.17 2.15
CA ASP A 78 5.90 16.08 2.91
C ASP A 78 6.75 14.88 2.48
N ALA A 79 6.12 13.72 2.24
CA ALA A 79 6.80 12.52 1.76
C ALA A 79 7.41 12.72 0.35
N GLY A 80 6.73 13.44 -0.53
CA GLY A 80 7.26 13.81 -1.85
C GLY A 80 8.45 14.76 -1.74
N ALA A 81 8.33 15.79 -0.89
CA ALA A 81 9.40 16.75 -0.64
C ALA A 81 10.64 16.11 0.02
N ASP A 82 10.43 15.19 0.97
CA ASP A 82 11.52 14.44 1.61
C ASP A 82 12.20 13.47 0.65
N LEU A 83 11.45 12.86 -0.28
CA LEU A 83 12.03 12.01 -1.31
C LEU A 83 12.93 12.82 -2.25
N LEU A 84 12.54 14.05 -2.63
CA LEU A 84 13.37 14.97 -3.41
C LEU A 84 14.65 15.40 -2.69
N LYS A 85 14.68 15.41 -1.36
CA LYS A 85 15.89 15.76 -0.60
C LYS A 85 16.81 14.57 -0.40
N THR A 86 16.24 13.41 -0.11
CA THR A 86 16.98 12.22 0.33
C THR A 86 17.38 11.31 -0.83
N HIS A 87 16.63 11.33 -1.93
CA HIS A 87 16.76 10.41 -3.06
C HIS A 87 16.77 8.93 -2.65
N SER A 88 16.12 8.59 -1.53
CA SER A 88 16.20 7.26 -0.93
C SER A 88 15.26 6.26 -1.61
N GLU A 89 15.83 5.21 -2.21
CA GLU A 89 15.07 4.08 -2.77
C GLU A 89 14.24 3.36 -1.71
N ILE A 90 14.75 3.29 -0.48
CA ILE A 90 14.02 2.73 0.67
C ILE A 90 12.76 3.55 0.95
N SER A 91 12.86 4.88 0.93
CA SER A 91 11.71 5.77 1.14
C SER A 91 10.67 5.62 0.03
N LEU A 92 11.08 5.62 -1.24
CA LEU A 92 10.16 5.38 -2.36
C LEU A 92 9.54 3.98 -2.30
N GLY A 93 10.35 2.95 -2.04
CA GLY A 93 9.91 1.58 -1.85
C GLY A 93 8.84 1.45 -0.76
N ARG A 94 9.00 2.15 0.37
CA ARG A 94 8.01 2.18 1.46
C ARG A 94 6.68 2.80 1.00
N GLN A 95 6.71 3.89 0.25
CA GLN A 95 5.47 4.50 -0.29
C GLN A 95 4.73 3.57 -1.26
N ILE A 96 5.48 2.85 -2.10
CA ILE A 96 4.91 1.84 -3.00
C ILE A 96 4.31 0.68 -2.20
N GLN A 97 5.03 0.15 -1.20
CA GLN A 97 4.56 -0.94 -0.35
C GLN A 97 3.26 -0.58 0.37
N ASN A 98 3.20 0.61 0.96
CA ASN A 98 2.05 1.11 1.73
C ASN A 98 0.78 1.26 0.88
N SER A 99 0.92 1.35 -0.44
CA SER A 99 -0.18 1.58 -1.36
C SER A 99 -0.49 0.38 -2.27
N THR A 100 0.44 -0.58 -2.40
CA THR A 100 0.37 -1.62 -3.42
C THR A 100 0.50 -3.00 -2.81
N LEU A 101 -0.53 -3.84 -3.02
CA LEU A 101 -0.50 -5.25 -2.62
C LEU A 101 0.57 -6.02 -3.39
N TYR A 102 1.15 -7.04 -2.76
CA TYR A 102 2.10 -7.96 -3.35
C TYR A 102 3.33 -7.27 -3.97
N PHE A 103 3.95 -6.36 -3.22
CA PHE A 103 5.17 -5.65 -3.63
C PHE A 103 6.36 -6.13 -2.81
N GLY A 104 6.36 -5.89 -1.50
CA GLY A 104 7.33 -6.47 -0.57
C GLY A 104 7.21 -7.99 -0.45
N GLU A 105 6.03 -8.55 -0.68
CA GLU A 105 5.79 -9.99 -0.70
C GLU A 105 6.59 -10.68 -1.83
N ILE A 106 6.87 -10.00 -2.93
CA ILE A 106 7.76 -10.53 -3.98
C ILE A 106 9.17 -10.73 -3.43
N LEU A 107 9.66 -9.79 -2.62
CA LEU A 107 10.97 -9.92 -1.97
C LEU A 107 10.98 -11.10 -0.99
N GLN A 108 9.89 -11.30 -0.25
CA GLN A 108 9.74 -12.45 0.64
C GLN A 108 9.80 -13.78 -0.12
N GLU A 109 9.15 -13.89 -1.29
CA GLU A 109 9.24 -15.10 -2.12
C GLU A 109 10.64 -15.32 -2.71
N LEU A 110 11.39 -14.25 -2.97
CA LEU A 110 12.75 -14.30 -3.50
C LEU A 110 13.85 -14.46 -2.44
N GLU A 111 13.48 -14.42 -1.15
CA GLU A 111 14.43 -14.53 -0.04
C GLU A 111 15.12 -15.91 -0.02
N THR A 112 14.36 -16.96 -0.34
CA THR A 112 14.84 -18.34 -0.26
C THR A 112 15.42 -18.86 -1.57
N GLU A 113 14.92 -18.41 -2.72
CA GLU A 113 15.31 -18.97 -4.02
C GLU A 113 15.13 -17.98 -5.19
N VAL A 114 15.73 -18.33 -6.33
CA VAL A 114 15.64 -17.58 -7.58
C VAL A 114 14.40 -18.01 -8.35
N LEU A 115 13.41 -17.13 -8.51
CA LEU A 115 12.11 -17.45 -9.09
C LEU A 115 11.90 -16.83 -10.47
N THR A 116 11.06 -17.49 -11.28
CA THR A 116 10.56 -16.90 -12.54
C THR A 116 9.33 -16.02 -12.29
N GLY A 117 8.97 -15.18 -13.26
CA GLY A 117 7.72 -14.42 -13.20
C GLY A 117 6.47 -15.31 -13.09
N SER A 118 6.49 -16.52 -13.68
CA SER A 118 5.37 -17.46 -13.56
C SER A 118 5.27 -18.05 -12.14
N ALA A 119 6.40 -18.37 -11.50
CA ALA A 119 6.42 -18.86 -10.13
C ALA A 119 5.96 -17.77 -9.15
N LEU A 120 6.42 -16.52 -9.33
CA LEU A 120 5.93 -15.37 -8.55
C LEU A 120 4.42 -15.15 -8.74
N LYS A 121 3.89 -15.35 -9.94
CA LYS A 121 2.44 -15.27 -10.20
C LYS A 121 1.69 -16.37 -9.45
N GLN A 122 2.21 -17.59 -9.44
CA GLN A 122 1.62 -18.72 -8.74
C GLN A 122 1.63 -18.49 -7.22
N ALA A 123 2.74 -18.01 -6.66
CA ALA A 123 2.85 -17.68 -5.24
C ALA A 123 1.84 -16.60 -4.83
N ALA A 124 1.64 -15.56 -5.64
CA ALA A 124 0.65 -14.51 -5.38
C ALA A 124 -0.76 -15.09 -5.18
N ASN A 125 -1.15 -16.02 -6.05
CA ASN A 125 -2.46 -16.67 -5.99
C ASN A 125 -2.54 -17.61 -4.78
N GLN A 126 -1.56 -18.50 -4.61
CA GLN A 126 -1.62 -19.59 -3.65
C GLN A 126 -1.34 -19.16 -2.19
N LYS A 127 -0.49 -18.17 -1.98
CA LYS A 127 -0.04 -17.76 -0.64
C LYS A 127 -0.68 -16.46 -0.16
N TYR A 128 -1.14 -15.61 -1.06
CA TYR A 128 -1.62 -14.26 -0.74
C TYR A 128 -3.03 -13.96 -1.28
N SER A 129 -3.73 -14.97 -1.84
CA SER A 129 -5.06 -14.81 -2.47
C SER A 129 -5.13 -13.69 -3.50
N MET A 130 -4.00 -13.38 -4.15
CA MET A 130 -3.92 -12.30 -5.11
C MET A 130 -3.94 -12.85 -6.53
N SER A 131 -5.10 -12.73 -7.17
CA SER A 131 -5.25 -12.91 -8.61
C SER A 131 -4.97 -11.59 -9.32
N PHE A 132 -4.02 -11.61 -10.26
CA PHE A 132 -3.77 -10.45 -11.11
C PHE A 132 -4.86 -10.36 -12.18
N LYS A 133 -5.46 -9.18 -12.34
CA LYS A 133 -6.41 -8.91 -13.44
C LYS A 133 -5.72 -8.97 -14.80
N SER A 134 -4.44 -8.60 -14.85
CA SER A 134 -3.61 -8.62 -16.06
C SER A 134 -2.21 -9.14 -15.75
N SER A 135 -1.56 -9.80 -16.73
CA SER A 135 -0.13 -10.15 -16.63
C SER A 135 0.77 -8.91 -16.47
N SER A 136 0.34 -7.75 -16.97
CA SER A 136 1.06 -6.49 -16.85
C SER A 136 1.20 -6.00 -15.40
N ASP A 137 0.28 -6.37 -14.50
CA ASP A 137 0.31 -5.92 -13.11
C ASP A 137 1.48 -6.53 -12.32
N LEU A 138 1.82 -7.79 -12.56
CA LEU A 138 3.02 -8.39 -11.98
C LEU A 138 4.28 -7.82 -12.63
N SER A 139 4.25 -7.64 -13.95
CA SER A 139 5.38 -7.05 -14.70
C SER A 139 5.74 -5.65 -14.18
N CYS A 140 4.74 -4.81 -13.88
CA CYS A 140 4.99 -3.49 -13.31
C CYS A 140 5.66 -3.58 -11.93
N ARG A 141 5.21 -4.49 -11.05
CA ARG A 141 5.81 -4.67 -9.71
C ARG A 141 7.28 -5.07 -9.82
N THR A 142 7.59 -6.06 -10.65
CA THR A 142 8.97 -6.50 -10.82
C THR A 142 9.82 -5.44 -11.50
N GLN A 143 9.26 -4.65 -12.43
CA GLN A 143 9.95 -3.49 -12.99
C GLN A 143 10.26 -2.43 -11.95
N TYR A 144 9.33 -2.13 -11.03
CA TYR A 144 9.59 -1.19 -9.95
C TYR A 144 10.67 -1.68 -8.99
N LEU A 145 10.61 -2.97 -8.61
CA LEU A 145 11.65 -3.57 -7.77
C LEU A 145 13.04 -3.56 -8.47
N LEU A 146 13.07 -3.75 -9.79
CA LEU A 146 14.30 -3.61 -10.58
C LEU A 146 14.80 -2.16 -10.60
N GLY A 147 13.90 -1.20 -10.84
CA GLY A 147 14.23 0.23 -10.89
C GLY A 147 14.64 0.84 -9.53
N LEU A 148 14.37 0.12 -8.43
CA LEU A 148 14.85 0.45 -7.08
C LEU A 148 16.07 -0.40 -6.66
N SER A 149 16.60 -1.24 -7.56
CA SER A 149 17.71 -2.15 -7.27
C SER A 149 17.45 -3.15 -6.13
N PHE A 150 16.18 -3.43 -5.79
CA PHE A 150 15.82 -4.42 -4.77
C PHE A 150 15.87 -5.85 -5.29
N ILE A 151 15.71 -6.02 -6.60
CA ILE A 151 15.91 -7.30 -7.28
C ILE A 151 16.79 -7.11 -8.50
N GLU A 152 17.42 -8.19 -8.94
CA GLU A 152 18.10 -8.30 -10.22
C GLU A 152 17.40 -9.34 -11.10
N ARG A 153 17.55 -9.21 -12.43
CA ARG A 153 16.96 -10.15 -13.39
C ARG A 153 18.04 -10.75 -14.27
N SER A 154 18.15 -12.08 -14.26
CA SER A 154 18.93 -12.86 -15.22
C SER A 154 17.98 -13.66 -16.11
N SER A 155 17.89 -13.29 -17.38
CA SER A 155 16.93 -13.85 -18.33
C SER A 155 15.48 -13.74 -17.80
N LYS A 156 14.80 -14.86 -17.54
CA LYS A 156 13.43 -14.93 -17.01
C LYS A 156 13.35 -15.10 -15.49
N ARG A 157 14.49 -15.05 -14.80
CA ARG A 157 14.63 -15.33 -13.37
C ARG A 157 14.98 -14.05 -12.61
N TYR A 158 14.39 -13.92 -11.43
CA TYR A 158 14.61 -12.81 -10.51
C TYR A 158 15.32 -13.30 -9.26
N ARG A 159 16.18 -12.45 -8.70
CA ARG A 159 16.91 -12.70 -7.45
C ARG A 159 16.90 -11.44 -6.61
N ILE A 160 16.77 -11.57 -5.30
CA ILE A 160 16.85 -10.44 -4.37
C ILE A 160 18.30 -9.98 -4.18
N THR A 161 18.52 -8.66 -4.18
CA THR A 161 19.83 -8.03 -3.94
C THR A 161 20.11 -7.89 -2.44
N SER A 162 21.26 -7.34 -2.05
CA SER A 162 21.52 -6.95 -0.65
C SER A 162 20.55 -5.85 -0.20
N GLN A 163 20.40 -4.79 -0.99
CA GLN A 163 19.48 -3.68 -0.70
C GLN A 163 18.02 -4.15 -0.61
N GLY A 164 17.61 -5.10 -1.46
CA GLY A 164 16.30 -5.72 -1.36
C GLY A 164 16.10 -6.52 -0.07
N ARG A 165 17.14 -7.21 0.43
CA ARG A 165 17.11 -7.90 1.72
C ARG A 165 16.99 -6.91 2.88
N ASP A 166 17.75 -5.82 2.85
CA ASP A 166 17.69 -4.78 3.89
C ASP A 166 16.29 -4.14 3.93
N PHE A 167 15.71 -3.85 2.77
CA PHE A 167 14.35 -3.36 2.67
C PHE A 167 13.32 -4.37 3.17
N LEU A 168 13.44 -5.65 2.79
CA LEU A 168 12.56 -6.72 3.26
C LEU A 168 12.60 -6.86 4.79
N GLN A 169 13.79 -6.80 5.39
CA GLN A 169 13.97 -6.86 6.83
C GLN A 169 13.25 -5.70 7.53
N LEU A 170 13.41 -4.49 7.00
CA LEU A 170 12.70 -3.31 7.48
C LEU A 170 11.17 -3.47 7.39
N LEU A 171 10.65 -4.06 6.31
CA LEU A 171 9.21 -4.34 6.19
C LEU A 171 8.71 -5.37 7.20
N LYS A 172 9.55 -6.36 7.57
CA LYS A 172 9.23 -7.36 8.60
C LYS A 172 9.17 -6.71 9.98
N GLU A 173 10.15 -5.88 10.32
CA GLU A 173 10.22 -5.17 11.60
C GLU A 173 9.04 -4.20 11.79
N GLU A 174 8.63 -3.51 10.72
CA GLU A 174 7.50 -2.58 10.73
C GLU A 174 6.13 -3.28 10.58
N GLY A 175 6.08 -4.60 10.40
CA GLY A 175 4.83 -5.35 10.24
C GLY A 175 4.03 -4.99 8.97
N LEU A 176 4.72 -4.58 7.89
CA LEU A 176 4.11 -4.05 6.68
C LEU A 176 3.80 -5.09 5.60
N LEU A 177 4.17 -6.35 5.82
CA LEU A 177 3.95 -7.46 4.89
C LEU A 177 2.58 -8.10 5.09
N SER A 178 1.95 -8.51 3.99
CA SER A 178 0.77 -9.36 4.05
C SER A 178 1.11 -10.73 4.61
N GLU A 179 0.25 -11.24 5.49
CA GLU A 179 0.42 -12.60 6.00
C GLU A 179 0.22 -13.64 4.90
N CYS A 180 1.12 -14.63 4.83
CA CYS A 180 0.89 -15.80 4.00
C CYS A 180 -0.23 -16.64 4.61
N ILE A 181 -1.18 -17.06 3.77
CA ILE A 181 -2.28 -17.96 4.14
C ILE A 181 -1.74 -19.34 4.56
N ASN A 182 -0.55 -19.71 4.09
CA ASN A 182 0.11 -20.99 4.37
C ASN A 182 1.09 -20.95 5.55
N LYS A 183 0.98 -20.00 6.49
CA LYS A 183 1.58 -20.26 7.81
C LYS A 183 0.93 -21.56 8.31
N LYS A 184 1.69 -22.67 8.36
CA LYS A 184 1.35 -23.76 9.29
C LYS A 184 1.02 -23.04 10.60
N PRO A 185 -0.15 -23.30 11.21
CA PRO A 185 -0.48 -22.62 12.46
C PRO A 185 0.70 -22.92 13.37
N TYR A 186 1.49 -21.89 13.68
CA TYR A 186 2.25 -21.92 14.91
C TYR A 186 1.19 -22.24 15.94
N LYS A 187 1.40 -23.39 16.61
CA LYS A 187 0.52 -23.91 17.65
C LYS A 187 -0.01 -22.70 18.40
N GLU A 188 -1.28 -22.40 18.14
CA GLU A 188 -1.96 -21.27 18.73
C GLU A 188 -1.80 -21.52 20.21
N LEU A 189 -1.01 -20.68 20.89
CA LEU A 189 -1.12 -20.63 22.33
C LEU A 189 -2.57 -20.20 22.51
N GLU A 190 -3.41 -21.12 22.98
CA GLU A 190 -4.84 -20.91 23.16
C GLU A 190 -5.06 -19.63 23.97
N LEU A 191 -5.20 -18.51 23.28
CA LEU A 191 -5.83 -17.31 23.80
C LEU A 191 -7.29 -17.45 23.37
N ASN A 192 -7.99 -18.28 24.15
CA ASN A 192 -9.44 -18.45 24.18
C ASN A 192 -10.14 -17.12 24.49
N ASN A 193 -10.05 -16.13 23.59
CA ASN A 193 -10.73 -14.84 23.72
C ASN A 193 -11.52 -14.48 22.45
N HIS A 194 -12.04 -15.45 21.71
CA HIS A 194 -13.23 -15.20 20.89
C HIS A 194 -14.43 -15.08 21.84
N ILE A 195 -14.80 -13.84 22.16
CA ILE A 195 -16.05 -13.58 22.87
C ILE A 195 -17.17 -13.84 21.86
N ASN A 196 -17.82 -15.01 21.96
CA ASN A 196 -19.10 -15.24 21.30
C ASN A 196 -20.16 -14.36 21.99
N LEU A 197 -20.34 -13.15 21.47
CA LEU A 197 -21.43 -12.27 21.89
C LEU A 197 -22.71 -12.71 21.18
N GLU A 198 -23.61 -13.36 21.90
CA GLU A 198 -24.99 -13.52 21.43
C GLU A 198 -25.67 -12.15 21.38
N LEU A 199 -25.90 -11.66 20.17
CA LEU A 199 -26.56 -10.37 19.97
C LEU A 199 -28.07 -10.52 20.19
N PRO A 200 -28.71 -9.63 20.97
CA PRO A 200 -30.15 -9.68 21.17
C PRO A 200 -30.92 -9.59 19.84
N ASN A 201 -31.95 -10.40 19.68
CA ASN A 201 -32.82 -10.38 18.49
C ASN A 201 -33.42 -8.98 18.20
N SER A 202 -33.61 -8.15 19.23
CA SER A 202 -34.05 -6.76 19.08
C SER A 202 -33.01 -5.87 18.37
N PHE A 203 -31.73 -6.12 18.60
CA PHE A 203 -30.61 -5.42 17.95
C PHE A 203 -30.50 -5.83 16.48
N LEU A 204 -30.54 -7.13 16.20
CA LEU A 204 -30.50 -7.67 14.83
C LEU A 204 -31.66 -7.14 13.98
N LYS A 205 -32.88 -7.10 14.52
CA LYS A 205 -34.06 -6.53 13.84
C LYS A 205 -33.90 -5.05 13.53
N LYS A 206 -33.27 -4.27 14.42
CA LYS A 206 -33.00 -2.84 14.17
C LYS A 206 -31.96 -2.65 13.06
N CYS A 207 -30.88 -3.43 13.07
CA CYS A 207 -29.86 -3.41 12.01
C CYS A 207 -30.48 -3.76 10.65
N GLN A 208 -31.32 -4.80 10.61
CA GLN A 208 -32.02 -5.21 9.39
C GLN A 208 -32.97 -4.12 8.87
N LYS A 209 -33.74 -3.47 9.76
CA LYS A 209 -34.65 -2.37 9.38
C LYS A 209 -33.91 -1.17 8.77
N GLN A 210 -32.68 -0.92 9.22
CA GLN A 210 -31.82 0.17 8.75
C GLN A 210 -30.85 -0.25 7.64
N LYS A 211 -30.88 -1.52 7.20
CA LYS A 211 -29.97 -2.11 6.21
C LYS A 211 -28.49 -1.97 6.58
N LEU A 212 -28.17 -2.11 7.86
CA LEU A 212 -26.80 -2.09 8.38
C LEU A 212 -26.36 -3.50 8.79
N LEU A 213 -25.06 -3.80 8.62
CA LEU A 213 -24.46 -5.04 9.11
C LEU A 213 -24.21 -4.92 10.63
N PRO A 214 -24.69 -5.88 11.46
CA PRO A 214 -24.50 -5.85 12.91
C PRO A 214 -23.03 -5.69 13.34
N GLU A 215 -22.12 -6.33 12.61
CA GLU A 215 -20.68 -6.33 12.88
C GLU A 215 -20.08 -4.93 12.66
N PHE A 216 -20.55 -4.23 11.63
CA PHE A 216 -20.14 -2.85 11.35
C PHE A 216 -20.61 -1.90 12.45
N VAL A 217 -21.87 -2.05 12.91
CA VAL A 217 -22.42 -1.23 13.99
C VAL A 217 -21.69 -1.49 15.32
N LEU A 218 -21.35 -2.74 15.61
CA LEU A 218 -20.56 -3.10 16.79
C LEU A 218 -19.16 -2.50 16.73
N HIS A 219 -18.49 -2.59 15.58
CA HIS A 219 -17.16 -2.00 15.40
C HIS A 219 -17.18 -0.47 15.60
N GLU A 220 -18.15 0.24 15.02
CA GLU A 220 -18.31 1.68 15.21
C GLU A 220 -18.64 2.05 16.66
N LEU A 221 -19.49 1.26 17.35
CA LEU A 221 -19.76 1.47 18.77
C LEU A 221 -18.52 1.22 19.63
N MET A 222 -17.78 0.14 19.37
CA MET A 222 -16.55 -0.18 20.09
C MET A 222 -15.48 0.89 19.87
N ALA A 223 -15.32 1.39 18.63
CA ALA A 223 -14.44 2.50 18.33
C ALA A 223 -14.90 3.79 19.05
N TYR A 224 -16.19 4.11 18.99
CA TYR A 224 -16.77 5.26 19.70
C TYR A 224 -16.53 5.19 21.21
N TYR A 225 -16.69 4.03 21.84
CA TYR A 225 -16.44 3.89 23.29
C TYR A 225 -14.95 3.84 23.61
N ALA A 226 -14.11 3.21 22.79
CA ALA A 226 -12.66 3.22 22.98
C ALA A 226 -12.08 4.64 22.85
N ASP A 227 -12.59 5.45 21.93
CA ASP A 227 -12.16 6.83 21.72
C ASP A 227 -12.72 7.79 22.80
N ASN A 228 -13.87 7.46 23.41
CA ASN A 228 -14.48 8.26 24.48
C ASN A 228 -14.14 7.78 25.91
N GLU A 229 -13.50 6.63 26.09
CA GLU A 229 -13.12 6.09 27.41
C GLU A 229 -11.98 6.86 28.12
N LEU A 230 -11.47 7.94 27.54
CA LEU A 230 -10.66 8.93 28.28
C LEU A 230 -11.50 10.01 29.00
N SER A 231 -12.84 9.95 28.98
CA SER A 231 -13.69 11.02 29.55
C SER A 231 -14.84 10.62 30.46
N LEU A 232 -14.99 9.34 30.85
CA LEU A 232 -15.97 8.94 31.86
C LEU A 232 -15.28 8.42 33.13
N GLY A 233 -15.01 9.36 34.03
CA GLY A 233 -14.53 9.10 35.38
C GLY A 233 -15.44 8.10 36.10
N ILE A 234 -14.81 7.05 36.60
CA ILE A 234 -15.37 6.07 37.54
C ILE A 234 -15.86 6.86 38.77
N GLN A 235 -17.17 7.14 38.87
CA GLN A 235 -17.76 7.44 40.17
C GLN A 235 -17.85 6.15 40.97
N VAL A 236 -16.81 5.93 41.78
CA VAL A 236 -16.78 4.90 42.81
C VAL A 236 -17.90 5.19 43.81
N ASN A 237 -18.91 4.34 43.79
CA ASN A 237 -20.01 4.33 44.73
C ASN A 237 -19.45 3.91 46.12
N LYS A 238 -19.13 4.88 46.98
CA LYS A 238 -18.79 4.62 48.39
C LYS A 238 -20.07 4.19 49.11
N LYS A 239 -20.15 2.89 49.41
CA LYS A 239 -21.06 2.31 50.42
C LYS A 239 -21.04 3.18 51.69
N ARG A 240 -22.19 3.76 52.05
CA ARG A 240 -22.46 4.18 53.43
C ARG A 240 -22.98 2.96 54.19
N ARG A 241 -22.27 2.65 55.27
CA ARG A 241 -22.79 1.88 56.41
C ARG A 241 -23.89 2.67 57.10
#